data_AF-E3KHY5-F1
#
_entry.id   AF-E3KHY5-F1
#
_cell.length_a   1.000
_cell.length_b   1.000
_cell.length_c   1.000
_cell.angle_alpha   90.00
_cell.angle_beta   90.00
_cell.angle_gamma   90.00
#
_symmetry.space_group_name_H-M   'P 1'
#
loop_
_entity.id
_entity.type
_entity.pdbx_description
1 polymer ?
#
loop_
_entity_poly.entity_id
_entity_poly.type
_entity_poly.pdbx_seq_one_letter_code
_entity_poly.pdbx_strand_id
1 'polypeptide(L)'
;MDIDPQASSVSADTQLRPKSPDVRVLSKEERIQLLVREHVALWKKFLVDQPLGASEGNRALLTQAQDSQRALQKLIPRAEVEEYVKGWNPWTEKKNLFPVLQQERNGKNRSSSSRSNSYKAPKMNDPRRWKRLMKACHTLESGYMNMED
;
A
#
# COMPACT_ATOMS: atom_id res chain seq x y z
N MET A 1 57.24 -61.04 11.77
CA MET A 1 56.03 -60.64 12.53
C MET A 1 56.12 -59.13 12.56
N ASP A 2 55.66 -58.52 11.48
CA ASP A 2 55.91 -57.12 11.15
C ASP A 2 54.57 -56.38 11.24
N ILE A 3 54.59 -55.31 12.00
CA ILE A 3 53.45 -54.44 12.31
C ILE A 3 53.41 -53.36 11.23
N ASP A 4 52.24 -53.16 10.60
CA ASP A 4 51.92 -51.92 9.89
C ASP A 4 50.51 -51.43 10.32
N PRO A 5 50.31 -50.12 10.57
CA PRO A 5 49.17 -49.60 11.29
C PRO A 5 48.02 -49.10 10.39
N GLN A 6 46.85 -49.02 11.02
CA GLN A 6 45.59 -48.42 10.58
C GLN A 6 45.65 -47.40 9.43
N ALA A 7 44.86 -47.69 8.39
CA ALA A 7 44.25 -46.66 7.55
C ALA A 7 42.78 -46.47 7.98
N SER A 8 42.55 -45.58 8.94
CA SER A 8 41.23 -44.96 9.14
C SER A 8 40.92 -44.09 7.92
N SER A 9 40.10 -44.58 6.99
CA SER A 9 39.49 -43.72 5.99
C SER A 9 38.35 -42.94 6.65
N VAL A 10 38.66 -41.75 7.16
CA VAL A 10 37.66 -40.73 7.49
C VAL A 10 37.00 -40.30 6.18
N SER A 11 35.80 -40.82 5.92
CA SER A 11 34.92 -40.30 4.88
C SER A 11 34.53 -38.88 5.26
N ALA A 12 35.19 -37.91 4.65
CA ALA A 12 34.76 -36.52 4.63
C ALA A 12 33.49 -36.42 3.76
N ASP A 13 32.36 -36.81 4.34
CA ASP A 13 31.04 -36.46 3.83
C ASP A 13 30.95 -34.94 3.90
N THR A 14 31.19 -34.32 2.75
CA THR A 14 31.12 -32.88 2.59
C THR A 14 29.64 -32.53 2.69
N GLN A 15 29.18 -32.19 3.90
CA GLN A 15 27.88 -31.57 4.10
C GLN A 15 27.77 -30.36 3.17
N LEU A 16 27.02 -30.53 2.09
CA LEU A 16 26.54 -29.44 1.26
C LEU A 16 25.59 -28.60 2.12
N ARG A 17 26.18 -27.63 2.82
CA ARG A 17 25.46 -26.57 3.53
C ARG A 17 24.42 -25.98 2.58
N PRO A 18 23.11 -26.10 2.86
CA PRO A 18 22.11 -25.40 2.08
C PRO A 18 22.43 -23.91 2.16
N LYS A 19 22.77 -23.31 1.02
CA LYS A 19 22.92 -21.85 0.93
C LYS A 19 21.59 -21.26 1.36
N SER A 20 21.63 -20.50 2.45
CA SER A 20 20.55 -19.65 2.94
C SER A 20 19.90 -18.92 1.75
N PRO A 21 18.57 -18.73 1.74
CA PRO A 21 17.91 -18.01 0.66
C PRO A 21 18.50 -16.60 0.62
N ASP A 22 19.33 -16.36 -0.38
CA ASP A 22 19.86 -15.04 -0.68
C ASP A 22 18.65 -14.14 -0.89
N VAL A 23 18.41 -13.22 0.04
CA VAL A 23 17.31 -12.26 -0.03
C VAL A 23 17.68 -11.28 -1.13
N ARG A 24 17.59 -11.75 -2.38
CA ARG A 24 17.87 -10.97 -3.57
C ARG A 24 16.86 -9.83 -3.58
N VAL A 25 17.34 -8.62 -3.35
CA VAL A 25 16.55 -7.40 -3.50
C VAL A 25 16.14 -7.35 -4.97
N LEU A 26 14.86 -7.63 -5.24
CA LEU A 26 14.32 -7.62 -6.61
C LEU A 26 14.72 -6.34 -7.34
N SER A 27 15.25 -6.46 -8.56
CA SER A 27 15.57 -5.31 -9.41
C SER A 27 14.30 -4.52 -9.73
N LYS A 28 14.43 -3.25 -10.11
CA LYS A 28 13.28 -2.41 -10.49
C LYS A 28 12.48 -3.07 -11.62
N GLU A 29 13.16 -3.68 -12.57
CA GLU A 29 12.58 -4.38 -13.73
C GLU A 29 11.84 -5.65 -13.31
N GLU A 30 12.40 -6.45 -12.41
CA GLU A 30 11.74 -7.66 -11.89
C GLU A 30 10.47 -7.28 -11.11
N ARG A 31 10.49 -6.17 -10.34
CA ARG A 31 9.30 -5.65 -9.65
C ARG A 31 8.24 -5.18 -10.64
N ILE A 32 8.63 -4.47 -11.69
CA ILE A 32 7.71 -4.04 -12.76
C ILE A 32 7.08 -5.28 -13.41
N GLN A 33 7.87 -6.29 -13.78
CA GLN A 33 7.33 -7.52 -14.39
C GLN A 33 6.34 -8.24 -13.48
N LEU A 34 6.63 -8.37 -12.18
CA LEU A 34 5.71 -8.98 -11.22
C LEU A 34 4.39 -8.21 -11.12
N LEU A 35 4.46 -6.89 -10.98
CA LEU A 35 3.27 -6.03 -10.88
C LEU A 35 2.47 -6.01 -12.18
N VAL A 36 3.13 -6.01 -13.35
CA VAL A 36 2.45 -6.10 -14.66
C VAL A 36 1.73 -7.44 -14.78
N ARG A 37 2.38 -8.55 -14.41
CA ARG A 37 1.76 -9.87 -14.43
C ARG A 37 0.53 -9.94 -13.52
N GLU A 38 0.61 -9.38 -12.31
CA GLU A 38 -0.53 -9.30 -11.40
C GLU A 38 -1.66 -8.45 -12.00
N HIS A 39 -1.33 -7.26 -12.51
CA HIS A 39 -2.29 -6.35 -13.09
C HIS A 39 -3.01 -6.94 -14.32
N VAL A 40 -2.28 -7.62 -15.21
CA VAL A 40 -2.84 -8.35 -16.35
C VAL A 40 -3.72 -9.52 -15.90
N ALA A 41 -3.34 -10.22 -14.82
CA ALA A 41 -4.17 -11.29 -14.26
C ALA A 41 -5.48 -10.74 -13.69
N LEU A 42 -5.45 -9.59 -13.01
CA LEU A 42 -6.66 -8.91 -12.50
C LEU A 42 -7.57 -8.48 -13.64
N TRP A 43 -7.01 -7.92 -14.72
CA TRP A 43 -7.78 -7.58 -15.91
C TRP A 43 -8.46 -8.80 -16.53
N LYS A 44 -7.74 -9.91 -16.72
CA LYS A 44 -8.32 -11.15 -17.26
C LYS A 44 -9.44 -11.70 -16.38
N LYS A 45 -9.26 -11.71 -15.06
CA LYS A 45 -10.31 -12.10 -14.11
C LYS A 45 -11.54 -11.20 -14.23
N PHE A 46 -11.33 -9.89 -14.31
CA PHE A 46 -12.40 -8.93 -14.51
C PHE A 46 -13.18 -9.17 -15.81
N LEU A 47 -12.52 -9.56 -16.91
CA LEU A 47 -13.21 -9.91 -18.16
C LEU A 47 -14.08 -11.18 -18.01
N VAL A 48 -13.62 -12.18 -17.26
CA VAL A 48 -14.40 -13.40 -16.99
C VAL A 48 -15.60 -13.09 -16.10
N ASP A 49 -15.41 -12.23 -15.11
CA ASP A 49 -16.46 -11.87 -14.16
C ASP A 49 -17.32 -10.69 -14.66
N GLN A 50 -17.00 -10.10 -15.81
CA GLN A 50 -17.77 -9.03 -16.46
C GLN A 50 -19.28 -9.33 -16.60
N PRO A 51 -19.72 -10.53 -17.03
CA PRO A 51 -21.14 -10.89 -17.08
C PRO A 51 -21.85 -10.88 -15.72
N LEU A 52 -21.13 -11.02 -14.59
CA LEU A 52 -21.73 -10.90 -13.26
C LEU A 52 -22.08 -9.42 -12.92
N GLY A 53 -21.59 -8.45 -13.69
CA GLY A 53 -21.94 -7.04 -13.54
C GLY A 53 -21.49 -6.44 -12.21
N ALA A 54 -22.38 -5.72 -11.52
CA ALA A 54 -22.09 -4.98 -10.28
C ALA A 54 -22.00 -5.90 -9.04
N SER A 55 -21.17 -6.94 -9.10
CA SER A 55 -20.90 -7.86 -8.00
C SER A 55 -19.81 -7.32 -7.05
N GLU A 56 -19.90 -7.67 -5.76
CA GLU A 56 -18.85 -7.35 -4.78
C GLU A 56 -17.47 -7.88 -5.20
N GLY A 57 -17.42 -9.04 -5.85
CA GLY A 57 -16.19 -9.60 -6.42
C GLY A 57 -15.56 -8.68 -7.47
N ASN A 58 -16.36 -8.16 -8.40
CA ASN A 58 -15.89 -7.20 -9.40
C ASN A 58 -15.43 -5.89 -8.77
N ARG A 59 -16.10 -5.44 -7.70
CA ARG A 59 -15.66 -4.26 -6.94
C ARG A 59 -14.30 -4.46 -6.28
N ALA A 60 -14.06 -5.64 -5.70
CA ALA A 60 -12.78 -5.99 -5.10
C ALA A 60 -11.68 -6.09 -6.16
N LEU A 61 -11.93 -6.79 -7.27
CA LEU A 61 -11.00 -6.90 -8.40
C LEU A 61 -10.59 -5.54 -8.95
N LEU A 62 -11.57 -4.66 -9.19
CA LEU A 62 -11.30 -3.30 -9.68
C LEU A 62 -10.51 -2.46 -8.66
N THR A 63 -10.72 -2.67 -7.35
CA THR A 63 -9.95 -1.96 -6.31
C THR A 63 -8.50 -2.44 -6.29
N GLN A 64 -8.27 -3.76 -6.35
CA GLN A 64 -6.92 -4.31 -6.46
C GLN A 64 -6.23 -3.89 -7.77
N ALA A 65 -6.98 -3.79 -8.87
CA ALA A 65 -6.47 -3.29 -10.15
C ALA A 65 -6.05 -1.81 -10.05
N GLN A 66 -6.80 -0.99 -9.31
CA GLN A 66 -6.43 0.40 -9.04
C GLN A 66 -5.13 0.51 -8.24
N ASP A 67 -4.95 -0.34 -7.22
CA ASP A 67 -3.76 -0.33 -6.38
C ASP A 67 -2.52 -0.84 -7.13
N SER A 68 -2.64 -1.93 -7.90
CA SER A 68 -1.57 -2.42 -8.77
C SER A 68 -1.18 -1.39 -9.85
N GLN A 69 -2.15 -0.71 -10.46
CA GLN A 69 -1.87 0.34 -11.43
C GLN A 69 -1.18 1.55 -10.79
N ARG A 70 -1.57 1.97 -9.58
CA ARG A 70 -0.86 3.01 -8.81
C ARG A 70 0.56 2.60 -8.45
N ALA A 71 0.78 1.33 -8.12
CA ALA A 71 2.11 0.81 -7.83
C ALA A 71 3.00 0.84 -9.09
N LEU A 72 2.46 0.44 -10.24
CA LEU A 72 3.15 0.51 -11.53
C LEU A 72 3.47 1.95 -11.94
N GLN A 73 2.54 2.88 -11.76
CA GLN A 73 2.75 4.30 -12.10
C GLN A 73 3.85 4.99 -11.28
N LYS A 74 4.28 4.41 -10.15
CA LYS A 74 5.45 4.88 -9.40
C LYS A 74 6.78 4.44 -10.02
N LEU A 75 6.76 3.41 -10.86
CA LEU A 75 7.93 2.78 -11.46
C LEU A 75 8.04 3.07 -12.96
N ILE A 76 6.92 3.18 -13.67
CA ILE A 76 6.84 3.41 -15.12
C ILE A 76 5.74 4.42 -15.48
N PRO A 77 5.82 5.09 -16.64
CA PRO A 77 4.79 5.99 -17.13
C PRO A 77 3.44 5.30 -17.35
N ARG A 78 2.35 6.05 -17.19
CA ARG A 78 0.97 5.54 -17.39
C ARG A 78 0.73 4.98 -18.80
N ALA A 79 1.33 5.58 -19.82
CA ALA A 79 1.17 5.13 -21.21
C ALA A 79 1.64 3.69 -21.40
N GLU A 80 2.81 3.35 -20.84
CA GLU A 80 3.34 1.98 -20.87
C GLU A 80 2.44 1.02 -20.10
N VAL A 81 1.91 1.43 -18.93
CA VAL A 81 0.98 0.59 -18.15
C VAL A 81 -0.27 0.23 -18.94
N GLU A 82 -0.84 1.20 -19.66
CA GLU A 82 -2.06 1.00 -20.44
C GLU A 82 -1.83 0.13 -21.67
N GLU A 83 -0.63 0.16 -22.27
CA GLU A 83 -0.26 -0.70 -23.39
C GLU A 83 -0.34 -2.20 -23.01
N TYR A 84 0.12 -2.57 -21.81
CA TYR A 84 0.05 -3.96 -21.32
C TYR A 84 -1.38 -4.50 -21.19
N VAL A 85 -2.37 -3.61 -21.05
CA VAL A 85 -3.77 -3.97 -20.80
C VAL A 85 -4.69 -3.49 -21.93
N LYS A 86 -4.12 -3.23 -23.12
CA LYS A 86 -4.84 -2.78 -24.32
C LYS A 86 -5.74 -1.56 -24.07
N GLY A 87 -5.28 -0.61 -23.25
CA GLY A 87 -6.02 0.62 -22.92
C GLY A 87 -7.10 0.46 -21.86
N TRP A 88 -7.17 -0.69 -21.18
CA TRP A 88 -8.12 -0.89 -20.08
C TRP A 88 -7.85 0.05 -18.90
N ASN A 89 -8.92 0.67 -18.37
CA ASN A 89 -8.84 1.60 -17.25
C ASN A 89 -9.80 1.18 -16.12
N PRO A 90 -9.28 0.72 -14.96
CA PRO A 90 -10.10 0.23 -13.85
C PRO A 90 -10.92 1.34 -13.17
N TRP A 91 -10.53 2.62 -13.26
CA TRP A 91 -11.37 3.72 -12.76
C TRP A 91 -12.61 3.92 -13.63
N THR A 92 -12.47 3.85 -14.95
CA THR A 92 -13.59 3.98 -15.88
C THR A 92 -14.56 2.82 -15.71
N GLU A 93 -14.07 1.58 -15.66
CA GLU A 93 -14.93 0.40 -15.46
C GLU A 93 -15.63 0.41 -14.11
N LYS A 94 -14.93 0.79 -13.03
CA LYS A 94 -15.55 0.91 -11.71
C LYS A 94 -16.65 1.96 -11.68
N LYS A 95 -16.48 3.07 -12.40
CA LYS A 95 -17.51 4.11 -12.52
C LYS A 95 -18.72 3.63 -13.34
N ASN A 96 -18.49 2.83 -14.37
CA ASN A 96 -19.55 2.26 -15.20
C ASN A 96 -20.38 1.23 -14.43
N LEU A 97 -19.73 0.33 -13.67
CA LEU A 97 -20.39 -0.74 -12.92
C LEU A 97 -21.00 -0.26 -11.60
N PHE A 98 -20.31 0.65 -10.91
CA PHE A 98 -20.76 1.23 -9.64
C PHE A 98 -20.88 2.74 -9.83
N PRO A 99 -21.91 3.20 -10.56
CA PRO A 99 -22.22 4.61 -10.55
C PRO A 99 -22.43 4.98 -9.09
N VAL A 100 -21.59 5.88 -8.58
CA VAL A 100 -21.92 6.55 -7.34
C VAL A 100 -23.25 7.22 -7.66
N LEU A 101 -24.33 6.71 -7.07
CA LEU A 101 -25.58 7.44 -6.99
C LEU A 101 -25.18 8.74 -6.31
N GLN A 102 -24.83 9.73 -7.11
CA GLN A 102 -24.77 11.11 -6.67
C GLN A 102 -26.23 11.38 -6.37
N GLN A 103 -26.62 11.00 -5.15
CA GLN A 103 -27.88 11.36 -4.53
C GLN A 103 -28.09 12.79 -4.95
N GLU A 104 -29.08 12.99 -5.81
CA GLU A 104 -29.30 14.26 -6.48
C GLU A 104 -29.12 15.33 -5.42
N ARG A 105 -28.19 16.24 -5.67
CA ARG A 105 -27.85 17.30 -4.70
C ARG A 105 -28.99 18.32 -4.63
N ASN A 106 -30.24 17.88 -4.65
CA ASN A 106 -31.38 18.62 -4.16
C ASN A 106 -31.27 18.70 -2.63
N GLY A 107 -30.67 19.81 -2.19
CA GLY A 107 -31.17 20.46 -0.98
C GLY A 107 -30.74 19.89 0.37
N LYS A 108 -29.56 19.27 0.50
CA LYS A 108 -28.95 19.14 1.83
C LYS A 108 -27.63 19.88 1.85
N ASN A 109 -27.74 21.18 2.12
CA ASN A 109 -26.65 22.02 2.59
C ASN A 109 -25.95 21.29 3.72
N ARG A 110 -24.84 20.62 3.41
CA ARG A 110 -23.86 20.25 4.42
C ARG A 110 -23.51 21.58 5.08
N SER A 111 -23.95 21.75 6.32
CA SER A 111 -23.53 22.84 7.19
C SER A 111 -22.02 22.90 7.13
N SER A 112 -21.52 23.83 6.31
CA SER A 112 -20.10 24.06 6.14
C SER A 112 -19.67 24.85 7.35
N SER A 113 -19.51 24.17 8.48
CA SER A 113 -18.53 24.56 9.49
C SER A 113 -17.15 24.18 8.97
N SER A 114 -16.83 24.62 7.75
CA SER A 114 -15.47 24.71 7.28
C SER A 114 -14.92 25.99 7.89
N ARG A 115 -14.29 25.85 9.06
CA ARG A 115 -13.12 26.67 9.37
C ARG A 115 -12.26 26.63 8.12
N SER A 116 -12.19 27.76 7.42
CA SER A 116 -11.46 27.93 6.18
C SER A 116 -9.98 27.57 6.40
N ASN A 117 -9.61 26.33 6.11
CA ASN A 117 -8.21 25.98 5.86
C ASN A 117 -7.86 26.45 4.44
N SER A 118 -7.82 27.77 4.28
CA SER A 118 -7.04 28.42 3.24
C SER A 118 -5.57 28.24 3.61
N TYR A 119 -4.84 27.64 2.68
CA TYR A 119 -3.39 27.45 2.50
C TYR A 119 -2.51 28.73 2.64
N LYS A 120 -2.82 29.60 3.60
CA LYS A 120 -1.89 30.57 4.17
C LYS A 120 -1.43 29.95 5.47
N ALA A 121 -0.14 29.63 5.60
CA ALA A 121 0.47 29.09 6.81
C ALA A 121 -0.21 29.69 8.07
N PRO A 122 -0.99 28.92 8.85
CA PRO A 122 -1.68 29.47 10.00
C PRO A 122 -0.58 29.84 10.98
N LYS A 123 -0.38 31.14 11.19
CA LYS A 123 0.65 31.76 12.02
C LYS A 123 0.96 30.84 13.21
N MET A 124 2.02 30.02 13.05
CA MET A 124 2.55 29.13 14.09
C MET A 124 3.06 29.95 15.29
N ASN A 125 3.16 31.26 15.09
CA ASN A 125 3.57 32.29 16.03
C ASN A 125 2.37 33.11 16.57
N ASP A 126 1.32 32.44 17.07
CA ASP A 126 0.27 33.10 17.87
C ASP A 126 0.54 32.83 19.36
N PRO A 127 0.99 33.84 20.13
CA PRO A 127 1.27 33.70 21.56
C PRO A 127 0.07 33.16 22.37
N ARG A 128 -1.17 33.43 21.92
CA ARG A 128 -2.39 32.96 22.61
C ARG A 128 -2.62 31.46 22.42
N ARG A 129 -2.11 30.87 21.34
CA ARG A 129 -2.16 29.41 21.13
C ARG A 129 -1.11 28.71 22.00
N TRP A 130 0.11 29.24 22.03
CA TRP A 130 1.18 28.74 22.90
C TRP A 130 0.82 28.82 24.39
N LYS A 131 0.22 29.93 24.83
CA LYS A 131 -0.26 30.08 26.21
C LYS A 131 -1.31 29.02 26.60
N ARG A 132 -2.20 28.63 25.67
CA ARG A 132 -3.19 27.57 25.92
C ARG A 132 -2.56 26.19 25.99
N LEU A 133 -1.61 25.90 25.09
CA LEU A 133 -0.84 24.65 25.10
C LEU A 133 -0.06 24.50 26.41
N MET A 134 0.68 25.53 26.82
CA MET A 134 1.45 25.53 28.05
C MET A 134 0.56 25.37 29.30
N LYS A 135 -0.63 25.99 29.33
CA LYS A 135 -1.58 25.77 30.42
C LYS A 135 -2.05 24.32 30.50
N ALA A 136 -2.37 23.70 29.37
CA ALA A 136 -2.80 22.30 29.35
C ALA A 136 -1.68 21.35 29.83
N CYS A 137 -0.44 21.58 29.39
CA CYS A 137 0.72 20.83 29.87
C CYS A 137 0.94 21.01 31.37
N HIS A 138 0.87 22.25 31.88
CA HIS A 138 1.04 22.53 33.31
C HIS A 138 -0.07 21.93 34.18
N THR A 139 -1.32 21.92 33.70
CA THR A 139 -2.42 21.25 34.41
C THR A 139 -2.22 19.74 34.44
N LEU A 140 -1.71 19.14 33.36
CA LEU A 140 -1.41 17.71 33.31
C LEU A 140 -0.25 17.36 34.25
N GLU A 141 0.82 18.15 34.24
CA GLU A 141 2.00 17.98 35.10
C GLU A 141 1.64 18.20 36.57
N SER A 142 0.84 19.22 36.88
CA SER A 142 0.32 19.42 38.23
C SER A 142 -0.59 18.25 38.65
N GLY A 143 -1.45 17.74 37.77
CA GLY A 143 -2.25 16.56 38.05
C GLY A 143 -1.39 15.31 38.32
N TYR A 144 -0.29 15.14 37.59
CA TYR A 144 0.66 14.05 37.80
C TYR A 144 1.41 14.17 39.13
N MET A 145 1.91 15.37 39.48
CA MET A 145 2.63 15.61 40.74
C MET A 145 1.73 15.51 41.99
N ASN A 146 0.43 15.77 41.87
CA ASN A 146 -0.55 15.60 42.96
C ASN A 146 -1.04 14.15 43.12
N MET A 147 -0.51 13.18 42.37
CA MET A 147 -0.79 11.74 42.55
C MET A 147 0.34 10.99 43.28
N GLU A 148 1.41 11.68 43.68
CA GLU A 148 2.58 11.09 44.36
C GLU A 148 2.62 11.36 45.89
N ASP A 149 1.52 11.83 46.50
CA ASP A 149 1.28 11.90 47.97
C ASP A 149 0.10 11.00 48.38
#